data_AF-A0A5M7BUJ3-F1
#
_entry.id   AF-A0A5M7BUJ3-F1
#
_cell.length_a   1.000
_cell.length_b   1.000
_cell.length_c   1.000
_cell.angle_alpha   90.00
_cell.angle_beta   90.00
_cell.angle_gamma   90.00
#
_symmetry.space_group_name_H-M   'P 1'
#
loop_
_entity.id
_entity.type
_entity.pdbx_description
1 polymer ?
#
loop_
_entity_poly.entity_id
_entity_poly.type
_entity_poly.pdbx_seq_one_letter_code
_entity_poly.pdbx_strand_id
1 'polypeptide(L)'
;MTRASSRKRASSKFWFGVLIVIIAGWLTFISVQIYADPNNFDRGGSTPEDLRDKVARALADSDSEKFLAAFAKGSDADDEYANAYLGKWKAFEKRSTTVDLVSSGDVQAVVAKFSTADNTALCSGWNVVRDGERFVLDPAPAILPSSCS
;
A
#
# COMPACT_ATOMS: atom_id res chain seq x y z
N MET A 1 -42.44 -58.42 13.79
CA MET A 1 -41.14 -57.80 13.41
C MET A 1 -41.41 -56.43 12.79
N THR A 2 -40.89 -55.39 13.47
CA THR A 2 -40.53 -54.03 13.02
C THR A 2 -41.41 -53.25 12.01
N ARG A 3 -42.18 -52.27 12.54
CA ARG A 3 -42.68 -51.08 11.81
C ARG A 3 -41.51 -50.10 11.60
N ALA A 4 -41.18 -49.80 10.35
CA ALA A 4 -40.27 -48.71 9.99
C ALA A 4 -41.03 -47.37 10.01
N SER A 5 -40.68 -46.48 10.95
CA SER A 5 -41.23 -45.13 11.01
C SER A 5 -40.46 -44.18 10.08
N SER A 6 -41.06 -43.90 8.92
CA SER A 6 -40.71 -42.74 8.10
C SER A 6 -41.35 -41.49 8.69
N ARG A 7 -40.53 -40.49 9.06
CA ARG A 7 -40.72 -39.03 8.82
C ARG A 7 -39.80 -38.19 9.71
N LYS A 8 -38.71 -37.67 9.14
CA LYS A 8 -38.06 -36.44 9.59
C LYS A 8 -37.87 -35.51 8.39
N ARG A 9 -38.95 -34.92 7.89
CA ARG A 9 -38.92 -33.91 6.81
C ARG A 9 -39.02 -32.46 7.34
N ALA A 10 -39.15 -32.29 8.66
CA ALA A 10 -39.28 -30.98 9.30
C ALA A 10 -37.93 -30.34 9.71
N SER A 11 -36.84 -31.11 9.82
CA SER A 11 -35.54 -30.57 10.30
C SER A 11 -34.71 -29.88 9.23
N SER A 12 -35.02 -30.09 7.94
CA SER A 12 -34.23 -29.54 6.82
C SER A 12 -34.38 -28.02 6.68
N LYS A 13 -35.59 -27.47 6.84
CA LYS A 13 -35.82 -26.02 6.77
C LYS A 13 -35.19 -25.26 7.94
N PHE A 14 -35.18 -25.87 9.13
CA PHE A 14 -34.50 -25.30 10.30
C PHE A 14 -32.98 -25.28 10.11
N TRP A 15 -32.40 -26.37 9.60
CA TRP A 15 -30.98 -26.43 9.28
C TRP A 15 -30.56 -25.43 8.19
N PHE A 16 -31.40 -25.22 7.18
CA PHE A 16 -31.15 -24.18 6.16
C PHE A 16 -31.18 -22.77 6.75
N GLY A 17 -32.11 -22.46 7.65
CA GLY A 17 -32.15 -21.17 8.34
C GLY A 17 -30.89 -20.92 9.19
N VAL A 18 -30.47 -21.93 9.96
CA VAL A 18 -29.22 -21.88 10.75
C VAL A 18 -28.00 -21.70 9.84
N LEU A 19 -27.92 -22.42 8.71
CA LEU A 19 -26.84 -22.28 7.74
C LEU A 19 -26.75 -20.87 7.16
N ILE A 20 -27.90 -20.26 6.80
CA ILE A 20 -27.94 -18.89 6.28
C ILE A 20 -27.43 -17.89 7.33
N VAL A 21 -27.84 -18.02 8.58
CA VAL A 21 -27.37 -17.14 9.67
C VAL A 21 -25.87 -17.28 9.88
N ILE A 22 -25.34 -18.52 9.83
CA ILE A 22 -23.89 -18.76 9.94
C ILE A 22 -23.14 -18.12 8.76
N ILE A 23 -23.62 -18.31 7.53
CA ILE A 23 -23.00 -17.70 6.34
C ILE A 23 -23.06 -16.18 6.42
N ALA A 24 -24.21 -15.61 6.78
CA ALA A 24 -24.36 -14.17 6.92
C ALA A 24 -23.43 -13.60 8.01
N GLY A 25 -23.33 -14.27 9.15
CA GLY A 25 -22.40 -13.90 10.21
C GLY A 25 -20.93 -13.99 9.75
N TRP A 26 -20.58 -15.05 9.02
CA TRP A 26 -19.23 -15.24 8.48
C TRP A 26 -18.87 -14.19 7.41
N LEU A 27 -19.78 -13.88 6.49
CA LEU A 27 -19.60 -12.81 5.51
C LEU A 27 -19.45 -11.45 6.17
N THR A 28 -20.27 -11.15 7.19
CA THR A 28 -20.17 -9.90 7.95
C THR A 28 -18.82 -9.81 8.66
N PHE A 29 -18.36 -10.91 9.28
CA PHE A 29 -17.07 -10.99 9.94
C PHE A 29 -15.91 -10.76 8.96
N ILE A 30 -15.93 -11.37 7.78
CA ILE A 30 -14.91 -11.15 6.75
C ILE A 30 -14.94 -9.71 6.24
N SER A 31 -16.12 -9.14 5.97
CA SER A 31 -16.25 -7.75 5.55
C SER A 31 -15.68 -6.78 6.59
N VAL A 32 -15.93 -7.03 7.88
CA VAL A 32 -15.36 -6.23 8.97
C VAL A 32 -13.84 -6.42 9.05
N GLN A 33 -13.32 -7.64 8.94
CA GLN A 33 -11.87 -7.89 8.95
C GLN A 33 -11.15 -7.23 7.78
N ILE A 34 -11.75 -7.23 6.58
CA ILE A 34 -11.21 -6.53 5.41
C ILE A 34 -11.21 -5.01 5.64
N TYR A 35 -12.31 -4.47 6.16
CA TYR A 35 -12.47 -3.03 6.44
C TYR A 35 -11.59 -2.53 7.60
N ALA A 36 -11.36 -3.39 8.60
CA ALA A 36 -10.60 -3.07 9.79
C ALA A 36 -9.09 -3.27 9.62
N ASP A 37 -8.63 -3.87 8.52
CA ASP A 37 -7.21 -3.95 8.22
C ASP A 37 -6.75 -2.63 7.57
N PRO A 38 -6.04 -1.75 8.32
CA PRO A 38 -5.59 -0.47 7.78
C PRO A 38 -4.71 -0.65 6.54
N ASN A 39 -4.05 -1.81 6.41
CA ASN A 39 -3.19 -2.14 5.28
C ASN A 39 -3.95 -2.32 3.96
N ASN A 40 -5.27 -2.55 3.99
CA ASN A 40 -6.08 -2.68 2.78
C ASN A 40 -6.48 -1.33 2.18
N PHE A 41 -6.59 -0.26 3.00
CA PHE A 41 -7.08 1.05 2.55
C PHE A 41 -6.05 2.18 2.64
N ASP A 42 -4.93 2.00 3.34
CA ASP A 42 -3.88 3.02 3.42
C ASP A 42 -2.83 2.90 2.32
N ARG A 43 -2.84 1.83 1.53
CA ARG A 43 -1.92 1.63 0.41
C ARG A 43 -2.18 2.62 -0.72
N GLY A 44 -1.11 3.21 -1.24
CA GLY A 44 -1.13 4.22 -2.28
C GLY A 44 -1.81 5.52 -1.87
N GLY A 45 -2.00 6.42 -2.82
CA GLY A 45 -2.81 7.65 -2.69
C GLY A 45 -4.17 7.51 -3.37
N SER A 46 -5.16 8.23 -2.84
CA SER A 46 -6.44 8.45 -3.52
C SER A 46 -6.31 9.34 -4.76
N THR A 47 -5.33 10.25 -4.74
CA THR A 47 -4.87 11.04 -5.89
C THR A 47 -3.34 11.00 -5.98
N PRO A 48 -2.74 11.41 -7.11
CA PRO A 48 -1.29 11.53 -7.22
C PRO A 48 -0.67 12.48 -6.17
N GLU A 49 -1.39 13.55 -5.80
CA GLU A 49 -0.95 14.49 -4.76
C GLU A 49 -0.98 13.87 -3.35
N ASP A 50 -2.01 13.07 -3.05
CA ASP A 50 -2.09 12.32 -1.80
C ASP A 50 -0.95 11.29 -1.72
N LEU A 51 -0.64 10.60 -2.83
CA LEU A 51 0.51 9.70 -2.90
C LEU A 51 1.84 10.43 -2.64
N ARG A 52 2.05 11.60 -3.28
CA ARG A 52 3.21 12.47 -3.04
C ARG A 52 3.32 12.83 -1.55
N ASP A 53 2.22 13.22 -0.91
CA ASP A 53 2.23 13.61 0.51
C ASP A 53 2.54 12.45 1.43
N LYS A 54 2.02 11.26 1.13
CA LYS A 54 2.37 10.04 1.87
C LYS A 54 3.85 9.72 1.76
N VAL A 55 4.44 9.82 0.56
CA VAL A 55 5.87 9.63 0.34
C VAL A 55 6.69 10.69 1.09
N ALA A 56 6.29 11.96 1.03
CA ALA A 56 6.95 13.05 1.75
C ALA A 56 7.00 12.80 3.26
N ARG A 57 5.87 12.38 3.86
CA ARG A 57 5.78 12.02 5.28
C ARG A 57 6.63 10.80 5.60
N ALA A 58 6.57 9.76 4.77
CA ALA A 58 7.36 8.54 4.98
C ALA A 58 8.88 8.82 4.94
N LEU A 59 9.34 9.70 4.06
CA LEU A 59 10.75 10.12 3.99
C LEU A 59 11.15 11.04 5.15
N ALA A 60 10.25 11.90 5.61
CA ALA A 60 10.49 12.81 6.73
C ALA A 60 10.57 12.04 8.07
N ASP A 61 9.57 11.20 8.34
CA ASP A 61 9.53 10.31 9.50
C ASP A 61 10.57 9.18 9.39
N SER A 62 11.04 8.94 8.17
CA SER A 62 11.89 7.83 7.79
C SER A 62 11.37 6.48 8.30
N ASP A 63 10.11 6.25 7.98
CA ASP A 63 9.24 5.16 8.40
C ASP A 63 9.07 4.19 7.22
N SER A 64 9.63 2.99 7.35
CA SER A 64 9.65 1.99 6.27
C SER A 64 8.29 1.39 5.98
N GLU A 65 7.43 1.24 6.99
CA GLU A 65 6.06 0.75 6.81
C GLU A 65 5.23 1.76 6.00
N LYS A 66 5.31 3.05 6.37
CA LYS A 66 4.66 4.12 5.60
C LYS A 66 5.22 4.25 4.18
N PHE A 67 6.53 4.05 4.02
CA PHE A 67 7.15 4.10 2.70
C PHE A 67 6.70 2.93 1.83
N LEU A 68 6.68 1.72 2.38
CA LEU A 68 6.22 0.51 1.71
C LEU A 68 4.74 0.61 1.31
N ALA A 69 3.91 1.27 2.13
CA ALA A 69 2.52 1.53 1.81
C ALA A 69 2.32 2.39 0.55
N ALA A 70 3.35 3.10 0.06
CA ALA A 70 3.26 3.84 -1.20
C ALA A 70 3.33 2.94 -2.45
N PHE A 71 3.80 1.68 -2.32
CA PHE A 71 4.03 0.77 -3.45
C PHE A 71 2.87 -0.21 -3.68
N ALA A 72 2.76 -0.71 -4.92
CA ALA A 72 1.77 -1.71 -5.29
C ALA A 72 1.94 -3.00 -4.50
N LYS A 73 0.83 -3.70 -4.22
CA LYS A 73 0.86 -4.97 -3.49
C LYS A 73 1.51 -6.06 -4.34
N GLY A 74 2.49 -6.78 -3.79
CA GLY A 74 3.19 -7.84 -4.53
C GLY A 74 4.13 -7.33 -5.61
N SER A 75 4.46 -6.04 -5.58
CA SER A 75 5.57 -5.49 -6.36
C SER A 75 6.91 -5.90 -5.74
N ASP A 76 8.00 -5.63 -6.45
CA ASP A 76 9.36 -5.94 -5.97
C ASP A 76 9.81 -5.07 -4.77
N ALA A 77 9.00 -4.07 -4.36
CA ALA A 77 9.21 -3.36 -3.12
C ALA A 77 8.68 -4.18 -1.94
N ASP A 78 9.59 -4.76 -1.18
CA ASP A 78 9.34 -5.41 0.11
C ASP A 78 9.91 -4.58 1.29
N ASP A 79 9.81 -5.14 2.50
CA ASP A 79 10.35 -4.50 3.71
C ASP A 79 11.87 -4.28 3.60
N GLU A 80 12.61 -5.21 2.98
CA GLU A 80 14.06 -5.09 2.81
C GLU A 80 14.41 -3.92 1.88
N TYR A 81 13.70 -3.80 0.76
CA TYR A 81 13.81 -2.68 -0.17
C TYR A 81 13.55 -1.35 0.52
N ALA A 82 12.43 -1.22 1.24
CA ALA A 82 12.05 0.01 1.93
C ALA A 82 13.10 0.42 2.98
N ASN A 83 13.56 -0.54 3.79
CA ASN A 83 14.58 -0.32 4.81
C ASN A 83 15.94 0.03 4.19
N ALA A 84 16.36 -0.64 3.10
CA ALA A 84 17.61 -0.37 2.41
C ALA A 84 17.61 1.03 1.79
N TYR A 85 16.49 1.43 1.17
CA TYR A 85 16.33 2.78 0.62
C TYR A 85 16.39 3.84 1.73
N LEU A 86 15.59 3.69 2.78
CA LEU A 86 15.56 4.66 3.88
C LEU A 86 16.87 4.70 4.68
N GLY A 87 17.58 3.58 4.79
CA GLY A 87 18.91 3.54 5.40
C GLY A 87 19.91 4.40 4.63
N LYS A 88 19.94 4.27 3.30
CA LYS A 88 20.75 5.14 2.42
C LYS A 88 20.28 6.58 2.48
N TRP A 89 18.97 6.82 2.46
CA TRP A 89 18.40 8.15 2.61
C TRP A 89 18.85 8.83 3.91
N LYS A 90 18.83 8.14 5.06
CA LYS A 90 19.29 8.66 6.36
C LYS A 90 20.80 8.91 6.43
N ALA A 91 21.60 8.18 5.64
CA ALA A 91 23.05 8.32 5.67
C ALA A 91 23.54 9.69 5.18
N PHE A 92 22.70 10.44 4.44
CA PHE A 92 23.02 11.80 4.02
C PHE A 92 22.60 12.84 5.06
N GLU A 93 23.51 13.76 5.36
CA GLU A 93 23.19 14.99 6.06
C GLU A 93 22.48 15.95 5.09
N LYS A 94 21.18 16.13 5.27
CA LYS A 94 20.32 16.90 4.37
C LYS A 94 20.08 18.29 4.92
N ARG A 95 20.27 19.32 4.09
CA ARG A 95 19.88 20.71 4.41
C ARG A 95 18.42 20.99 4.13
N SER A 96 17.92 20.41 3.04
CA SER A 96 16.54 20.56 2.58
C SER A 96 16.10 19.26 1.94
N THR A 97 14.81 18.94 2.07
CA THR A 97 14.16 17.84 1.37
C THR A 97 12.87 18.36 0.78
N THR A 98 12.64 18.08 -0.49
CA THR A 98 11.40 18.35 -1.21
C THR A 98 10.94 17.09 -1.90
N VAL A 99 9.63 16.90 -2.00
CA VAL A 99 9.02 15.80 -2.74
C VAL A 99 7.98 16.41 -3.65
N ASP A 100 8.22 16.29 -4.95
CA ASP A 100 7.40 16.92 -5.98
C ASP A 100 6.71 15.85 -6.82
N LEU A 101 5.55 16.21 -7.38
CA LEU A 101 4.91 15.45 -8.44
C LEU A 101 5.34 16.07 -9.77
N VAL A 102 6.01 15.29 -10.61
CA VAL A 102 6.45 15.70 -11.94
C VAL A 102 5.59 14.98 -12.97
N SER A 103 5.06 15.74 -13.94
CA SER A 103 4.28 15.19 -15.05
C SER A 103 4.96 15.52 -16.37
N SER A 104 5.07 14.53 -17.25
CA SER A 104 5.58 14.69 -18.61
C SER A 104 4.69 13.90 -19.58
N GLY A 105 3.83 14.62 -20.31
CA GLY A 105 2.79 14.00 -21.13
C GLY A 105 1.82 13.20 -20.28
N ASP A 106 1.69 11.91 -20.60
CA ASP A 106 0.80 10.98 -19.89
C ASP A 106 1.48 10.28 -18.69
N VAL A 107 2.77 10.54 -18.46
CA VAL A 107 3.56 9.90 -17.39
C VAL A 107 3.68 10.84 -16.21
N GLN A 108 3.41 10.33 -15.00
CA GLN A 108 3.60 11.03 -13.74
C GLN A 108 4.62 10.30 -12.87
N ALA A 109 5.42 11.06 -12.12
CA ALA A 109 6.42 10.52 -11.20
C ALA A 109 6.46 11.34 -9.91
N VAL A 110 6.64 10.66 -8.77
CA VAL A 110 7.00 11.32 -7.51
C VAL A 110 8.51 11.40 -7.44
N VAL A 111 9.05 12.61 -7.27
CA VAL A 111 10.48 12.88 -7.23
C VAL A 111 10.86 13.50 -5.90
N ALA A 112 11.65 12.78 -5.10
CA ALA A 112 12.26 13.27 -3.88
C ALA A 112 13.62 13.90 -4.19
N LYS A 113 13.82 15.14 -3.78
CA LYS A 113 15.06 15.93 -3.96
C LYS A 113 15.61 16.33 -2.60
N PHE A 114 16.92 16.27 -2.42
CA PHE A 114 17.58 16.82 -1.25
C PHE A 114 18.97 17.35 -1.58
N SER A 115 19.41 18.33 -0.79
CA SER A 115 20.75 18.91 -0.90
C SER A 115 21.64 18.42 0.23
N THR A 116 22.85 17.97 -0.09
CA THR A 116 23.87 17.57 0.88
C THR A 116 24.63 18.77 1.45
N ALA A 117 25.46 18.55 2.47
CA ALA A 117 26.34 19.58 3.05
C ALA A 117 27.27 20.24 2.00
N ASP A 118 27.68 19.48 0.97
CA ASP A 118 28.56 19.92 -0.11
C ASP A 118 27.81 20.63 -1.26
N ASN A 119 26.55 21.04 -1.03
CA ASN A 119 25.67 21.64 -2.05
C ASN A 119 25.41 20.76 -3.28
N THR A 120 25.59 19.44 -3.16
CA THR A 120 25.19 18.52 -4.22
C THR A 120 23.70 18.23 -4.07
N ALA A 121 22.93 18.50 -5.13
CA ALA A 121 21.53 18.12 -5.20
C ALA A 121 21.41 16.68 -5.68
N LEU A 122 20.72 15.85 -4.91
CA LEU A 122 20.46 14.45 -5.20
C LEU A 122 18.96 14.22 -5.34
N CYS A 123 18.57 13.43 -6.34
CA CYS A 123 17.18 13.11 -6.64
C CYS A 123 16.95 11.60 -6.70
N SER A 124 15.78 11.18 -6.23
CA SER A 124 15.22 9.84 -6.44
C SER A 124 13.81 9.99 -6.97
N GLY A 125 13.43 9.18 -7.95
CA GLY A 125 12.13 9.27 -8.61
C GLY A 125 11.49 7.91 -8.78
N TRP A 126 10.17 7.87 -8.66
CA TRP A 126 9.36 6.68 -8.89
C TRP A 126 8.19 7.03 -9.79
N ASN A 127 7.92 6.17 -10.76
CA ASN A 127 6.75 6.34 -11.61
C ASN A 127 5.48 6.11 -10.79
N VAL A 128 4.47 6.93 -11.06
CA VAL A 128 3.13 6.76 -10.49
C VAL A 128 2.33 5.89 -11.44
N VAL A 129 1.87 4.76 -10.95
CA VAL A 129 0.99 3.85 -11.67
C VAL A 129 -0.35 3.72 -10.95
N ARG A 130 -1.37 3.29 -11.68
CA ARG A 130 -2.70 3.06 -11.13
C ARG A 130 -2.85 1.58 -10.77
N ASP A 131 -3.19 1.30 -9.52
CA ASP A 131 -3.53 -0.04 -9.01
C ASP A 131 -4.98 -0.01 -8.51
N GLY A 132 -5.91 -0.46 -9.36
CA GLY A 132 -7.35 -0.33 -9.14
C GLY A 132 -7.80 1.14 -9.05
N GLU A 133 -8.35 1.53 -7.91
CA GLU A 133 -8.81 2.90 -7.63
C GLU A 133 -7.72 3.80 -7.00
N ARG A 134 -6.52 3.25 -6.74
CA ARG A 134 -5.43 3.97 -6.06
C ARG A 134 -4.27 4.26 -6.99
N PHE A 135 -3.50 5.27 -6.64
CA PHE A 135 -2.22 5.58 -7.25
C PHE A 135 -1.11 5.01 -6.36
N VAL A 136 -0.17 4.31 -6.95
CA VAL A 136 0.94 3.66 -6.25
C VAL A 136 2.24 3.94 -6.98
N LEU A 137 3.36 3.75 -6.29
CA LEU A 137 4.68 3.80 -6.88
C LEU A 137 5.01 2.46 -7.54
N ASP A 138 5.53 2.54 -8.75
CA ASP A 138 6.23 1.42 -9.38
C ASP A 138 7.63 1.33 -8.78
N PRO A 139 8.04 0.18 -8.21
CA PRO A 139 9.42 -0.03 -7.78
C PRO A 139 10.32 -0.17 -9.01
N ALA A 140 10.64 0.96 -9.64
CA ALA A 140 11.75 1.04 -10.56
C ALA A 140 13.02 0.54 -9.84
N PRO A 141 13.89 -0.23 -10.52
CA PRO A 141 14.98 -0.97 -9.89
C PRO A 141 15.88 -0.04 -9.08
N ALA A 142 16.47 -0.57 -8.00
CA ALA A 142 17.20 0.19 -7.01
C ALA A 142 18.27 1.11 -7.62
N ILE A 143 18.01 2.42 -7.65
CA ILE A 143 18.99 3.43 -8.05
C ILE A 143 19.09 4.48 -6.94
N LEU A 144 20.32 4.57 -6.41
CA LEU A 144 20.77 5.56 -5.44
C LEU A 144 20.35 6.97 -5.87
N PRO A 145 20.18 7.92 -4.92
CA PRO A 145 19.97 9.31 -5.26
C PRO A 145 21.07 9.77 -6.24
N SER A 146 20.67 10.14 -7.46
CA SER A 146 21.60 10.60 -8.49
C SER A 146 21.67 12.11 -8.48
N SER A 147 22.79 12.68 -8.90
CA SER A 147 22.90 14.12 -9.09
C SER A 147 21.82 14.63 -10.04
N CYS A 148 21.18 15.73 -9.68
CA CYS A 148 20.15 16.38 -10.47
C CYS A 148 20.34 17.89 -10.47
N SER A 149 19.96 18.53 -11.58
CA SER A 149 20.03 19.98 -11.80
C SER A 149 18.68 20.63 -11.73
#